data_AF-A0A925Q0B4-F1
#
_entry.id   AF-A0A925Q0B4-F1
#
_cell.length_a   1.000
_cell.length_b   1.000
_cell.length_c   1.000
_cell.angle_alpha   90.00
_cell.angle_beta   90.00
_cell.angle_gamma   90.00
#
_symmetry.space_group_name_H-M   'P 1'
#
loop_
_entity.id
_entity.type
_entity.pdbx_description
1 polymer ?
#
loop_
_entity_poly.entity_id
_entity_poly.type
_entity_poly.pdbx_seq_one_letter_code
_entity_poly.pdbx_strand_id
1 'polypeptide(L)'
;QEFGMEQRAPAVAPPATMESSIPGRFEGWGPNERIKLANGQVWQVVDGSKAVLDLNNPKVVIRRGMMGGYFLELEDTNRSPRVRRLQ
;
A
#
# COMPACT_ATOMS: atom_id res chain seq x y z
N GLN A 1 -24.75 2.83 -36.62
CA GLN A 1 -23.74 1.86 -36.14
C GLN A 1 -22.58 2.69 -35.65
N GLU A 2 -22.41 2.82 -34.33
CA GLU A 2 -21.36 3.62 -33.73
C GLU A 2 -20.57 2.71 -32.79
N PHE A 3 -19.66 1.95 -33.40
CA PHE A 3 -18.62 1.18 -32.71
C PHE A 3 -17.36 2.05 -32.70
N GLY A 4 -16.94 2.52 -31.52
CA GLY A 4 -15.73 3.31 -31.43
C GLY A 4 -15.52 4.06 -30.13
N MET A 5 -15.94 3.51 -28.98
CA MET A 5 -15.35 3.95 -27.71
C MET A 5 -14.04 3.18 -27.52
N GLU A 6 -13.05 3.56 -28.32
CA GLU A 6 -11.65 3.40 -27.98
C GLU A 6 -11.43 4.09 -26.63
N GLN A 7 -11.54 3.30 -25.56
CA GLN A 7 -10.97 3.64 -24.26
C GLN A 7 -9.47 3.72 -24.49
N ARG A 8 -8.99 4.85 -25.00
CA ARG A 8 -7.66 5.35 -24.72
C ARG A 8 -7.62 5.53 -23.21
N ALA A 9 -7.35 4.43 -22.49
CA ALA A 9 -6.78 4.52 -21.17
C ALA A 9 -5.64 5.53 -21.33
N PRO A 10 -5.64 6.64 -20.57
CA PRO A 10 -4.49 7.51 -20.62
C PRO A 10 -3.28 6.62 -20.35
N ALA A 11 -2.14 6.92 -20.95
CA ALA A 11 -0.87 6.42 -20.45
C ALA A 11 -0.69 7.03 -19.04
N VAL A 12 -1.41 6.48 -18.06
CA VAL A 12 -1.38 6.93 -16.68
C VAL A 12 -0.01 6.51 -16.21
N ALA A 13 0.90 7.47 -16.05
CA ALA A 13 2.09 7.29 -15.25
C ALA A 13 1.69 6.43 -14.04
N PRO A 14 2.40 5.33 -13.72
CA PRO A 14 1.93 4.41 -12.68
C PRO A 14 1.55 5.28 -11.48
N PRO A 15 0.29 5.21 -11.02
CA PRO A 15 -0.20 6.18 -10.06
C PRO A 15 0.81 6.22 -8.92
N ALA A 16 1.19 7.43 -8.49
CA ALA A 16 2.13 7.59 -7.38
C ALA A 16 1.61 6.91 -6.10
N THR A 17 0.36 6.45 -6.13
CA THR A 17 -0.35 5.73 -5.07
C THR A 17 -0.88 4.39 -5.58
N MET A 18 -0.85 3.37 -4.74
CA MET A 18 -1.34 2.02 -5.02
C MET A 18 -2.19 1.54 -3.85
N GLU A 19 -3.41 1.15 -4.13
CA GLU A 19 -4.37 0.68 -3.14
C GLU A 19 -4.35 -0.86 -3.06
N SER A 20 -4.41 -1.39 -1.86
CA SER A 20 -4.48 -2.84 -1.61
C SER A 20 -5.11 -3.12 -0.25
N SER A 21 -5.02 -4.36 0.21
CA SER A 21 -5.52 -4.76 1.53
C SER A 21 -4.60 -5.82 2.11
N ILE A 22 -4.58 -5.98 3.43
CA ILE A 22 -3.77 -7.02 4.09
C ILE A 22 -4.70 -8.20 4.36
N PRO A 23 -4.52 -9.37 3.71
CA PRO A 23 -5.43 -10.50 3.91
C PRO A 23 -5.29 -11.09 5.31
N GLY A 24 -6.42 -11.28 6.00
CA GLY A 24 -6.46 -11.89 7.33
C GLY A 24 -6.43 -10.89 8.49
N ARG A 25 -6.00 -11.36 9.68
CA ARG A 25 -5.83 -10.51 10.86
C ARG A 25 -4.50 -9.75 10.75
N PHE A 26 -4.54 -8.45 11.03
CA PHE A 26 -3.38 -7.57 11.06
C PHE A 26 -3.25 -6.95 12.46
N GLU A 27 -2.21 -7.36 13.18
CA GLU A 27 -1.95 -6.98 14.58
C GLU A 27 -1.10 -5.69 14.68
N GLY A 28 -0.84 -5.04 13.54
CA GLY A 28 0.07 -3.91 13.41
C GLY A 28 1.43 -4.32 12.85
N TRP A 29 2.47 -3.56 13.19
CA TRP A 29 3.82 -3.80 12.70
C TRP A 29 4.88 -3.41 13.71
N GLY A 30 6.03 -4.07 13.58
CA GLY A 30 7.28 -3.70 14.24
C GLY A 30 8.35 -3.14 13.30
N PRO A 31 9.54 -2.84 13.83
CA PRO A 31 10.70 -2.49 13.03
C PRO A 31 11.09 -3.67 12.12
N ASN A 32 11.35 -3.39 10.84
CA ASN A 32 11.66 -4.40 9.81
C ASN A 32 10.53 -5.42 9.54
N GLU A 33 9.31 -5.14 10.01
CA GLU A 33 8.16 -6.01 9.79
C GLU A 33 7.82 -6.14 8.31
N ARG A 34 7.44 -7.36 7.90
CA ARG A 34 7.09 -7.69 6.52
C ARG A 34 5.58 -7.79 6.38
N ILE A 35 4.99 -6.83 5.68
CA ILE A 35 3.57 -6.72 5.43
C ILE A 35 3.29 -7.28 4.02
N LYS A 36 2.53 -8.37 3.97
CA LYS A 36 2.05 -8.96 2.72
C LYS A 36 0.71 -8.36 2.36
N LEU A 37 0.60 -7.89 1.12
CA LEU A 37 -0.63 -7.34 0.56
C LEU A 37 -1.40 -8.40 -0.23
N ALA A 38 -2.70 -8.16 -0.42
CA ALA A 38 -3.61 -9.05 -1.12
C ALA A 38 -3.27 -9.19 -2.61
N ASN A 39 -2.60 -8.19 -3.18
CA ASN A 39 -2.05 -8.25 -4.53
C ASN A 39 -0.79 -9.13 -4.66
N GLY A 40 -0.34 -9.77 -3.57
CA GLY A 40 0.82 -10.65 -3.53
C GLY A 40 2.16 -9.95 -3.26
N GLN A 41 2.20 -8.61 -3.24
CA GLN A 41 3.42 -7.87 -2.95
C GLN A 41 3.78 -7.94 -1.47
N VAL A 42 5.07 -7.81 -1.19
CA VAL A 42 5.60 -7.79 0.18
C VAL A 42 6.35 -6.48 0.40
N TRP A 43 5.95 -5.77 1.45
CA TRP A 43 6.50 -4.48 1.84
C TRP A 43 7.10 -4.56 3.23
N GLN A 44 8.27 -3.98 3.43
CA GLN A 44 8.95 -3.96 4.72
C GLN A 44 8.95 -2.57 5.32
N VAL A 45 8.64 -2.46 6.61
CA VAL A 45 8.77 -1.21 7.37
C VAL A 45 10.24 -0.88 7.57
N VAL A 46 10.68 0.28 7.08
CA VAL A 46 12.10 0.72 7.10
C VAL A 46 12.36 1.92 8.00
N ASP A 47 11.31 2.54 8.55
CA ASP A 47 11.42 3.71 9.44
C ASP A 47 11.70 3.34 10.91
N GLY A 48 11.60 2.05 11.27
CA GLY A 48 11.69 1.61 12.66
C GLY A 48 10.45 1.92 13.51
N SER A 49 9.45 2.57 12.91
CA SER A 49 8.12 2.75 13.49
C SER A 49 7.48 1.42 13.91
N LYS A 50 6.69 1.48 14.99
CA LYS A 50 5.88 0.36 15.49
C LYS A 50 4.46 0.83 15.77
N ALA A 51 3.49 -0.03 15.51
CA ALA A 51 2.11 0.18 15.92
C ALA A 51 1.49 -1.17 16.28
N VAL A 52 0.65 -1.16 17.31
CA VAL A 52 -0.20 -2.29 17.66
C VAL A 52 -1.60 -1.93 17.20
N LEU A 53 -2.17 -2.77 16.34
CA LEU A 53 -3.51 -2.62 15.80
C LEU A 53 -4.24 -3.96 15.96
N ASP A 54 -5.56 -3.99 15.79
CA ASP A 54 -6.29 -5.25 15.65
C ASP A 54 -7.33 -5.05 14.55
N LEU A 55 -6.91 -5.31 13.32
CA LEU A 55 -7.75 -5.11 12.14
C LEU A 55 -7.92 -6.42 11.38
N ASN A 56 -9.07 -6.62 10.76
CA ASN A 56 -9.32 -7.75 9.88
C ASN A 56 -9.50 -7.27 8.45
N ASN A 57 -8.68 -7.79 7.54
CA ASN A 57 -8.63 -7.38 6.14
C ASN A 57 -8.52 -5.87 5.93
N PRO A 58 -7.63 -5.15 6.66
CA PRO A 58 -7.57 -3.69 6.54
C PRO A 58 -7.14 -3.26 5.14
N LYS A 59 -7.77 -2.20 4.66
CA LYS A 59 -7.39 -1.53 3.42
C LYS A 59 -6.20 -0.63 3.66
N VAL A 60 -5.26 -0.67 2.72
CA VAL A 60 -4.01 0.07 2.79
C VAL A 60 -3.69 0.73 1.46
N VAL A 61 -3.10 1.91 1.52
CA VAL A 61 -2.71 2.71 0.38
C VAL A 61 -1.21 2.97 0.46
N ILE A 62 -0.46 2.42 -0.47
CA ILE A 62 0.96 2.72 -0.64
C ILE A 62 1.08 4.02 -1.41
N ARG A 63 1.67 5.06 -0.83
CA ARG A 63 1.97 6.33 -1.51
C ARG A 63 3.46 6.53 -1.68
N ARG A 64 3.90 6.94 -2.87
CA ARG A 64 5.27 7.36 -3.15
C ARG A 64 5.42 8.83 -2.77
N GLY A 65 6.26 9.10 -1.78
CA GLY A 65 6.59 10.46 -1.35
C GLY A 65 7.54 11.16 -2.34
N MET A 66 7.59 12.50 -2.24
CA MET A 66 8.38 13.36 -3.14
C MET A 66 9.89 13.09 -3.11
N MET A 67 10.43 12.49 -2.03
CA MET A 67 11.84 12.10 -1.89
C MET A 67 12.10 10.60 -2.16
N GLY A 68 11.28 9.96 -3.00
CA GLY A 68 11.52 8.59 -3.47
C GLY A 68 11.29 7.48 -2.44
N GLY A 69 10.71 7.78 -1.28
CA GLY A 69 10.24 6.78 -0.31
C GLY A 69 8.82 6.32 -0.59
N TYR A 70 8.44 5.14 -0.08
CA TYR A 70 7.06 4.69 -0.05
C TYR A 70 6.52 4.75 1.37
N PHE A 71 5.26 5.08 1.52
CA PHE A 71 4.54 5.13 2.79
C PHE A 71 3.32 4.24 2.67
N LEU A 72 3.08 3.40 3.66
CA LEU A 72 1.89 2.56 3.72
C LEU A 72 0.89 3.23 4.65
N GLU A 73 -0.16 3.81 4.10
CA GLU A 73 -1.26 4.39 4.88
C GLU A 73 -2.34 3.33 5.08
N LEU A 74 -2.85 3.16 6.30
CA LEU A 74 -4.02 2.32 6.53
C LEU A 74 -5.26 3.21 6.57
N GLU A 75 -6.31 2.89 5.82
CA GLU A 75 -7.50 3.76 5.74
C GLU A 75 -8.18 3.97 7.10
N ASP A 76 -8.18 2.95 7.95
CA ASP A 76 -8.83 2.97 9.27
C ASP A 76 -7.94 3.59 10.36
N THR A 77 -6.72 4.03 10.03
CA THR A 77 -5.78 4.54 11.03
C THR A 77 -5.03 5.78 10.55
N ASN A 78 -4.72 6.70 11.46
CA ASN A 78 -3.87 7.85 11.14
C ASN A 78 -2.36 7.49 11.13
N ARG A 79 -2.01 6.29 10.67
CA ARG A 79 -0.64 5.77 10.67
C ARG A 79 -0.16 5.49 9.26
N SER A 80 1.06 5.93 8.98
CA SER A 80 1.68 5.83 7.67
C SER A 80 3.18 5.48 7.75
N PRO A 81 3.55 4.25 8.15
CA PRO A 81 4.95 3.84 8.19
C PRO A 81 5.63 3.96 6.82
N ARG A 82 6.90 4.38 6.82
CA ARG A 82 7.73 4.29 5.62
C ARG A 82 8.06 2.82 5.35
N VAL A 83 7.82 2.41 4.12
CA VAL A 83 8.04 1.05 3.65
C VAL A 83 8.96 1.01 2.43
N ARG A 84 9.53 -0.15 2.19
CA ARG A 84 10.25 -0.48 0.96
C ARG A 84 9.69 -1.78 0.40
N ARG A 85 9.54 -1.84 -0.92
CA ARG A 85 9.11 -3.06 -1.60
C ARG A 85 10.20 -4.12 -1.52
N LEU A 86 9.84 -5.33 -1.12
CA LEU A 86 10.70 -6.51 -1.17
C LEU A 86 10.39 -7.38 -2.38
N GLN A 87 9.09 -7.59 -2.68
CA GLN A 87 8.60 -8.42 -3.80
C GLN A 87 7.35 -7.79 -4.44
#